data_AF-A0A1S1QUM7-F1
#
_entry.id   AF-A0A1S1QUM7-F1
#
_cell.length_a   1.000
_cell.length_b   1.000
_cell.length_c   1.000
_cell.angle_alpha   90.00
_cell.angle_beta   90.00
_cell.angle_gamma   90.00
#
_symmetry.space_group_name_H-M   'P 1'
#
loop_
_entity.id
_entity.type
_entity.pdbx_description
1 polymer ?
#
loop_
_entity_poly.entity_id
_entity_poly.type
_entity_poly.pdbx_seq_one_letter_code
_entity_poly.pdbx_strand_id
1 'polypeptide(L)' 'MSDLGREIHVADSYEGYCVKCKEKRHYEGEVRISESGRRMARGTCPVCGSTINRILGKA' A
#
# COMPACT_ATOMS: atom_id res chain seq x y z
N MET A 1 15.01 30.19 -7.05
CA MET A 1 15.24 28.83 -7.58
C MET A 1 15.72 27.93 -6.44
N SER A 2 14.87 27.65 -5.44
CA SER A 2 15.31 26.93 -4.24
C SER A 2 14.15 26.52 -3.33
N ASP A 3 13.12 25.90 -3.91
CA ASP A 3 12.09 25.17 -3.16
C ASP A 3 11.70 23.89 -3.93
N LEU A 4 12.70 23.07 -4.26
CA LEU A 4 12.50 21.64 -4.53
C LEU A 4 12.38 20.91 -3.17
N GLY A 5 11.38 21.33 -2.39
CA GLY A 5 11.16 20.90 -1.03
C GLY A 5 9.99 19.94 -0.94
N ARG A 6 10.30 18.65 -0.88
CA ARG A 6 9.45 17.52 -0.48
C ARG A 6 8.54 16.97 -1.58
N GLU A 7 9.08 15.99 -2.29
CA GLU A 7 8.33 15.10 -3.16
C GLU A 7 7.11 14.49 -2.46
N ILE A 8 6.04 14.52 -3.23
CA ILE A 8 4.68 14.12 -2.95
C ILE A 8 4.63 12.61 -2.71
N HIS A 9 3.95 12.20 -1.62
CA HIS A 9 3.42 10.86 -1.33
C HIS A 9 4.03 9.72 -2.15
N VAL A 10 5.10 9.12 -1.64
CA VAL A 10 5.70 7.94 -2.25
C VAL A 10 4.69 6.80 -2.15
N ALA A 11 4.03 6.50 -3.27
CA ALA A 11 3.37 5.22 -3.44
C ALA A 11 4.48 4.16 -3.47
N ASP A 12 4.68 3.48 -2.35
CA ASP A 12 5.65 2.41 -2.25
C ASP A 12 5.10 1.14 -2.94
N SER A 13 6.00 0.34 -3.50
CA SER A 13 5.65 -0.97 -4.07
C SER A 13 5.61 -2.04 -2.98
N TYR A 14 4.49 -2.76 -2.90
CA TYR A 14 4.23 -3.81 -1.92
C TYR A 14 3.86 -5.13 -2.58
N GLU A 15 4.21 -6.26 -1.94
CA GLU A 15 3.66 -7.59 -2.27
C GLU A 15 2.51 -7.94 -1.32
N GLY A 16 1.31 -8.19 -1.84
CA GLY A 16 0.15 -8.60 -1.05
C GLY A 16 -0.73 -9.61 -1.77
N TYR A 17 -1.47 -10.38 -0.98
CA TYR A 17 -2.37 -11.40 -1.51
C TYR A 17 -3.70 -10.77 -1.95
N CYS A 18 -4.03 -10.88 -3.22
CA CYS A 18 -5.32 -10.45 -3.75
C CYS A 18 -6.33 -11.58 -3.57
N VAL A 19 -7.36 -11.37 -2.75
CA VAL A 19 -8.40 -12.38 -2.48
C VAL A 19 -9.28 -12.68 -3.70
N LYS A 20 -9.38 -11.76 -4.66
CA LYS A 20 -10.15 -11.95 -5.89
C LYS A 20 -9.38 -12.78 -6.92
N CYS A 21 -8.09 -12.50 -7.11
CA CYS A 21 -7.21 -13.29 -7.98
C CYS A 21 -6.71 -14.59 -7.32
N LYS A 22 -6.79 -14.68 -5.99
CA LYS A 22 -6.28 -15.78 -5.17
C LYS A 22 -4.77 -16.04 -5.32
N GLU A 23 -4.01 -14.98 -5.55
CA GLU A 23 -2.56 -15.04 -5.69
C GLU A 23 -1.89 -13.79 -5.11
N LYS A 24 -0.57 -13.85 -4.95
CA LYS A 24 0.25 -12.70 -4.54
C LYS A 24 0.47 -11.78 -5.74
N ARG A 25 0.35 -10.47 -5.49
CA ARG A 25 0.53 -9.42 -6.50
C ARG A 25 1.42 -8.32 -5.96
N HIS A 26 2.24 -7.75 -6.84
CA HIS A 26 2.85 -6.46 -6.62
C HIS A 26 1.83 -5.36 -6.90
N TYR A 27 1.78 -4.36 -6.03
CA TYR A 27 0.89 -3.22 -6.17
C TYR A 27 1.52 -1.99 -5.53
N GLU A 28 1.17 -0.83 -6.07
CA GLU A 28 1.49 0.45 -5.46
C GLU A 28 0.45 0.78 -4.38
N GLY A 29 0.93 1.23 -3.22
CA GLY A 29 0.08 1.55 -2.11
C GLY A 29 0.71 2.54 -1.14
N GLU A 30 -0.06 2.89 -0.13
CA GLU A 30 0.36 3.82 0.92
C GLU A 30 0.27 3.13 2.29
N VAL A 31 1.19 3.49 3.20
CA VAL A 31 1.10 3.02 4.58
C VAL A 31 0.09 3.87 5.35
N ARG A 32 -0.87 3.20 5.98
CA ARG A 32 -1.80 3.80 6.95
C ARG A 32 -1.69 3.09 8.28
N ILE A 33 -2.02 3.79 9.36
CA ILE A 33 -2.16 3.21 10.70
C ILE A 33 -3.64 2.93 10.95
N SER A 34 -4.01 1.70 11.33
CA SER A 34 -5.37 1.39 11.75
C SER A 34 -5.73 2.03 13.08
N GLU A 35 -7.02 2.08 13.40
CA GLU A 35 -7.52 2.42 14.74
C GLU A 35 -6.91 1.53 15.85
N SER A 36 -6.55 0.28 15.51
CA SER A 36 -5.86 -0.65 16.41
C SER A 36 -4.34 -0.46 16.50
N GLY A 37 -3.79 0.60 15.89
CA GLY A 37 -2.38 0.95 15.95
C GLY A 37 -1.45 0.11 15.08
N ARG A 38 -1.97 -0.63 14.08
CA ARG A 38 -1.16 -1.46 13.18
C ARG A 38 -0.88 -0.72 11.87
N ARG A 39 0.34 -0.83 11.36
CA ARG A 39 0.66 -0.31 10.02
C ARG A 39 0.14 -1.26 8.95
N MET A 40 -0.46 -0.71 7.91
CA MET A 40 -0.93 -1.45 6.75
C MET A 40 -0.59 -0.72 5.46
N ALA A 41 -0.10 -1.45 4.46
CA ALA A 41 -0.03 -0.98 3.09
C ALA A 41 -1.39 -1.21 2.41
N ARG A 42 -2.06 -0.13 2.04
CA ARG A 42 -3.32 -0.17 1.29
C ARG A 42 -3.07 0.28 -0.14
N GLY A 43 -3.54 -0.50 -1.09
CA GLY A 43 -3.46 -0.15 -2.51
C GLY A 43 -4.44 -0.97 -3.35
N THR A 44 -4.25 -0.94 -4.66
CA THR A 44 -5.21 -1.53 -5.61
C THR A 44 -4.56 -2.67 -6.40
N CYS A 45 -5.27 -3.79 -6.55
CA CYS A 45 -4.84 -4.89 -7.40
C CYS A 45 -4.79 -4.43 -8.87
N PRO A 46 -3.64 -4.53 -9.56
CA PRO A 46 -3.52 -4.05 -10.94
C PRO A 46 -4.28 -4.93 -11.95
N VAL A 47 -4.74 -6.12 -11.56
CA VAL A 47 -5.43 -7.06 -12.45
C VAL A 47 -6.94 -6.96 -12.34
N CYS A 48 -7.48 -6.98 -11.12
CA CYS A 48 -8.94 -7.03 -10.91
C CYS A 48 -9.51 -5.77 -10.26
N GLY A 49 -8.69 -4.75 -9.99
CA GLY A 49 -9.12 -3.47 -9.41
C GLY A 49 -9.58 -3.52 -7.95
N SER A 50 -9.56 -4.68 -7.30
CA SER A 50 -9.95 -4.78 -5.88
C SER A 50 -8.89 -4.16 -4.97
N THR A 51 -9.30 -3.56 -3.86
CA THR A 51 -8.36 -3.09 -2.84
C THR A 51 -7.60 -4.27 -2.20
N ILE A 52 -6.28 -4.13 -2.08
CA ILE A 52 -5.39 -5.03 -1.33
C ILE A 52 -4.96 -4.30 -0.06
N ASN A 53 -5.06 -4.99 1.08
CA ASN A 53 -4.54 -4.52 2.36
C ASN A 53 -3.52 -5.52 2.87
N ARG A 54 -2.30 -5.05 3.15
CA ARG A 54 -1.21 -5.85 3.72
C ARG A 54 -0.80 -5.28 5.06
N ILE A 55 -0.92 -6.07 6.12
CA ILE A 55 -0.48 -5.67 7.46
C ILE A 55 1.05 -5.75 7.52
N LEU A 56 1.72 -4.67 7.90
CA LEU A 56 3.19 -4.56 7.95
C LEU A 56 3.77 -4.88 9.35
N GLY A 57 2.91 -5.01 10.37
CA GLY A 57 3.31 -5.23 11.76
C GLY A 57 3.01 -4.02 12.65
N LYS A 58 3.48 -4.05 13.91
CA LYS A 58 3.36 -2.92 14.84
C LYS A 58 4.25 -1.76 14.36
N ALA A 59 3.78 -0.54 14.65
CA ALA A 59 4.59 0.67 14.47
C ALA A 59 5.77 0.65 15.44
#